data_AF-A0AAX4PE44-F1
#
_entry.id   AF-A0AAX4PE44-F1
#
_cell.length_a   1.000
_cell.length_b   1.000
_cell.length_c   1.000
_cell.angle_alpha   90.00
_cell.angle_beta   90.00
_cell.angle_gamma   90.00
#
_symmetry.space_group_name_H-M   'P 1'
#
loop_
_entity.id
_entity.type
_entity.pdbx_description
1 polymer ?
#
loop_
_entity_poly.entity_id
_entity_poly.type
_entity_poly.pdbx_seq_one_letter_code
_entity_poly.pdbx_strand_id
1 'polypeptide(L)'
;MFSQVTEIRVNEQLTELITKYPQAKIVDRNAGTTTLRLPVSNRNVPGLSLSIVLPKDYPKVLPHVAVTPPNLDHPWVQAQGRVWHDSMQKMYYQHDEKVLAKLAGNLLGAFEKAKPAGAQYPVQGALQASGAHHQPQQQPQRSRADSEVSTVPTFELTVEDVKREISKLSDEDLMKLLTDKEAYARHIAGMEELSNMGMSIKELVEKNRALAEASLEKQNQIADVKNQIAIIRSTEVLEVKNKYEALAKEHNSILSSINVNTLKEKLADAAASADGESEELSQRLGNKEISVEAFLEEFCKQREVYHKRMMVLQSLDH
;
A
#
# COMPACT_ATOMS: atom_id res chain seq x y z
N MET A 1 -10.89 -6.46 20.73
CA MET A 1 -11.50 -7.21 19.61
C MET A 1 -11.04 -6.74 18.24
N PHE A 2 -11.01 -5.43 17.91
CA PHE A 2 -10.58 -4.94 16.57
C PHE A 2 -9.16 -5.35 16.13
N SER A 3 -8.21 -5.50 17.06
CA SER A 3 -6.84 -5.92 16.73
C SER A 3 -6.76 -7.37 16.23
N GLN A 4 -7.52 -8.28 16.86
CA GLN A 4 -7.52 -9.72 16.48
C GLN A 4 -8.17 -9.93 15.11
N VAL A 5 -9.29 -9.26 14.82
CA VAL A 5 -9.95 -9.36 13.51
C VAL A 5 -9.05 -8.83 12.39
N THR A 6 -8.30 -7.77 12.65
CA THR A 6 -7.34 -7.23 11.68
C THR A 6 -6.19 -8.21 11.44
N GLU A 7 -5.65 -8.81 12.51
CA GLU A 7 -4.56 -9.78 12.41
C GLU A 7 -4.98 -11.05 11.67
N ILE A 8 -6.20 -11.56 11.90
CA ILE A 8 -6.78 -12.67 11.13
C ILE A 8 -6.82 -12.33 9.63
N ARG A 9 -7.35 -11.15 9.28
CA ARG A 9 -7.44 -10.70 7.88
C ARG A 9 -6.06 -10.57 7.21
N VAL A 10 -5.05 -10.10 7.92
CA VAL A 10 -3.68 -10.02 7.40
C VAL A 10 -3.11 -11.43 7.16
N ASN A 11 -3.34 -12.37 8.09
CA ASN A 11 -2.91 -13.75 7.92
C ASN A 11 -3.62 -14.46 6.75
N GLU A 12 -4.90 -14.18 6.52
CA GLU A 12 -5.64 -14.66 5.35
C GLU A 12 -5.01 -14.17 4.04
N GLN A 13 -4.66 -12.88 3.95
CA GLN A 13 -3.99 -12.30 2.79
C GLN A 13 -2.60 -12.89 2.54
N LEU A 14 -1.85 -13.15 3.61
CA LEU A 14 -0.55 -13.83 3.54
C LEU A 14 -0.70 -15.25 3.02
N THR A 15 -1.68 -15.99 3.55
CA THR A 15 -1.97 -17.36 3.15
C THR A 15 -2.35 -17.40 1.67
N GLU A 16 -3.26 -16.53 1.23
CA GLU A 16 -3.67 -16.44 -0.17
C GLU A 16 -2.50 -16.11 -1.10
N LEU A 17 -1.64 -15.16 -0.73
CA LEU A 17 -0.44 -14.83 -1.50
C LEU A 17 0.48 -16.04 -1.67
N ILE A 18 0.75 -16.77 -0.58
CA ILE A 18 1.62 -17.95 -0.59
C ILE A 18 0.98 -19.09 -1.40
N THR A 19 -0.33 -19.29 -1.29
CA THR A 19 -1.07 -20.26 -2.10
C THR A 19 -0.96 -19.95 -3.59
N LYS A 20 -1.09 -18.67 -3.97
CA LYS A 20 -1.00 -18.25 -5.38
C LYS A 20 0.43 -18.22 -5.93
N TYR A 21 1.40 -17.88 -5.09
CA TYR A 21 2.82 -17.84 -5.43
C TYR A 21 3.62 -18.70 -4.43
N PRO A 22 3.69 -20.02 -4.65
CA PRO A 22 4.39 -20.94 -3.75
C PRO A 22 5.89 -20.63 -3.56
N GLN A 23 6.47 -19.88 -4.50
CA GLN A 23 7.84 -19.39 -4.44
C GLN A 23 8.04 -18.23 -3.44
N ALA A 24 6.96 -17.64 -2.92
CA ALA A 24 7.01 -16.57 -1.93
C ALA A 24 7.47 -17.12 -0.57
N LYS A 25 8.44 -16.46 0.05
CA LYS A 25 8.95 -16.81 1.37
C LYS A 25 8.78 -15.66 2.35
N ILE A 26 8.31 -15.95 3.56
CA ILE A 26 8.39 -15.00 4.67
C ILE A 26 9.85 -15.02 5.15
N VAL A 27 10.56 -13.92 4.96
CA VAL A 27 11.98 -13.79 5.30
C VAL A 27 12.16 -13.31 6.74
N ASP A 28 11.25 -12.45 7.20
CA ASP A 28 11.30 -11.90 8.54
C ASP A 28 9.87 -11.66 9.04
N ARG A 29 9.61 -12.02 10.29
CA ARG A 29 8.32 -11.80 10.97
C ARG A 29 8.61 -11.32 12.38
N ASN A 30 8.73 -10.01 12.52
CA ASN A 30 8.92 -9.33 13.79
C ASN A 30 7.60 -8.75 14.31
N ALA A 31 7.53 -8.46 15.61
CA ALA A 31 6.31 -7.98 16.30
C ALA A 31 5.68 -6.68 15.72
N GLY A 32 6.31 -6.06 14.72
CA GLY A 32 5.76 -4.91 14.01
C GLY A 32 6.03 -4.87 12.50
N THR A 33 6.61 -5.91 11.90
CA THR A 33 6.86 -5.92 10.45
C THR A 33 6.94 -7.34 9.92
N THR A 34 6.26 -7.62 8.81
CA THR A 34 6.37 -8.89 8.08
C THR A 34 6.97 -8.63 6.71
N THR A 35 8.08 -9.29 6.40
CA THR A 35 8.78 -9.17 5.11
C THR A 35 8.61 -10.46 4.30
N LEU A 36 8.05 -10.31 3.11
CA LEU A 36 7.92 -11.36 2.10
C LEU A 36 8.97 -11.15 1.01
N ARG A 37 9.52 -12.23 0.47
CA ARG A 37 10.38 -12.21 -0.71
C ARG A 37 9.80 -13.14 -1.77
N LEU A 38 9.65 -12.61 -2.98
CA LEU A 38 9.13 -13.31 -4.16
C LEU A 38 10.20 -13.28 -5.26
N PRO A 39 10.72 -14.42 -5.71
CA PRO A 39 11.61 -14.44 -6.87
C PRO A 39 10.82 -14.07 -8.13
N VAL A 40 11.44 -13.26 -8.98
CA VAL A 40 10.89 -12.82 -10.28
C VAL A 40 11.55 -13.63 -11.37
N SER A 41 10.75 -14.25 -12.25
CA SER A 41 11.24 -14.96 -13.43
C SER A 41 11.69 -13.95 -14.50
N ASN A 42 12.89 -13.40 -14.37
CA ASN A 42 13.45 -12.44 -15.32
C ASN A 42 14.65 -13.05 -16.05
N ARG A 43 14.63 -13.01 -17.40
CA ARG A 43 15.71 -13.57 -18.24
C ARG A 43 16.94 -12.67 -18.34
N ASN A 44 16.77 -11.37 -18.09
CA ASN A 44 17.82 -10.35 -18.21
C ASN A 44 18.59 -10.14 -16.89
N VAL A 45 17.95 -10.36 -15.75
CA VAL A 45 18.52 -10.14 -14.42
C VAL A 45 18.41 -11.41 -13.57
N PRO A 46 19.47 -12.23 -13.51
CA PRO A 46 19.44 -13.47 -12.72
C PRO A 46 19.33 -13.15 -11.22
N GLY A 47 18.49 -13.90 -10.52
CA GLY A 47 18.28 -13.72 -9.07
C GLY A 47 17.41 -12.52 -8.69
N LEU A 48 16.73 -11.89 -9.65
CA LEU A 48 15.78 -10.81 -9.36
C LEU A 48 14.72 -11.28 -8.37
N SER A 49 14.55 -10.55 -7.29
CA SER A 49 13.53 -10.81 -6.28
C SER A 49 12.86 -9.52 -5.81
N LEU A 50 11.58 -9.64 -5.50
CA LEU A 50 10.74 -8.58 -4.99
C LEU A 50 10.54 -8.80 -3.49
N SER A 51 10.82 -7.79 -2.68
CA SER A 51 10.57 -7.78 -1.25
C SER A 51 9.38 -6.88 -0.92
N ILE A 52 8.36 -7.46 -0.27
CA ILE A 52 7.18 -6.74 0.20
C ILE A 52 7.23 -6.69 1.73
N VAL A 53 7.26 -5.49 2.30
CA VAL A 53 7.32 -5.25 3.74
C VAL A 53 5.98 -4.70 4.23
N LEU A 54 5.28 -5.49 5.04
CA LEU A 54 4.05 -5.11 5.70
C LEU A 54 4.37 -4.40 7.03
N PRO A 55 4.01 -3.11 7.20
CA PRO A 55 4.23 -2.38 8.45
C PRO A 55 3.25 -2.83 9.55
N LYS A 56 3.55 -2.51 10.82
CA LYS A 56 2.71 -2.82 12.00
C LYS A 56 1.27 -2.34 11.88
N ASP A 57 1.08 -1.22 11.21
CA ASP A 57 -0.22 -0.57 11.04
C ASP A 57 -0.94 -1.06 9.77
N TYR A 58 -0.41 -2.07 9.07
CA TYR A 58 -1.09 -2.72 7.96
C TYR A 58 -2.39 -3.38 8.44
N PRO A 59 -3.52 -3.28 7.71
CA PRO A 59 -3.72 -2.71 6.37
C PRO A 59 -4.17 -1.23 6.35
N LYS A 60 -3.90 -0.44 7.40
CA LYS A 60 -4.16 1.01 7.38
C LYS A 60 -3.06 1.77 6.62
N VAL A 61 -1.84 1.24 6.62
CA VAL A 61 -0.67 1.79 5.92
C VAL A 61 -0.24 0.85 4.80
N LEU A 62 0.02 1.42 3.62
CA LEU A 62 0.47 0.71 2.42
C LEU A 62 1.74 -0.12 2.71
N PRO A 63 1.85 -1.33 2.13
CA PRO A 63 3.10 -2.09 2.16
C PRO A 63 4.21 -1.38 1.38
N HIS A 64 5.45 -1.52 1.85
CA HIS A 64 6.63 -1.04 1.12
C HIS A 64 7.15 -2.13 0.20
N VAL A 65 7.59 -1.77 -1.01
CA VAL A 65 8.10 -2.73 -1.98
C VAL A 65 9.51 -2.33 -2.40
N ALA A 66 10.39 -3.32 -2.53
CA ALA A 66 11.75 -3.17 -3.04
C ALA A 66 12.13 -4.33 -3.96
N VAL A 67 13.11 -4.12 -4.84
CA VAL A 67 13.70 -5.12 -5.72
C VAL A 67 15.15 -5.36 -5.34
N THR A 68 15.61 -6.59 -5.52
CA THR A 68 17.00 -7.00 -5.34
C THR A 68 17.42 -7.83 -6.56
N PRO A 69 18.48 -7.47 -7.29
CA PRO A 69 19.37 -6.31 -7.08
C PRO A 69 18.69 -4.96 -7.40
N PRO A 70 19.16 -3.83 -6.81
CA PRO A 70 18.50 -2.52 -6.92
C PRO A 70 18.71 -1.81 -8.27
N ASN A 71 19.70 -2.23 -9.06
CA ASN A 71 20.09 -1.58 -10.31
C ASN A 71 19.27 -2.09 -11.50
N LEU A 72 18.01 -1.66 -11.58
CA LEU A 72 17.10 -1.98 -12.68
C LEU A 72 16.75 -0.72 -13.45
N ASP A 73 16.79 -0.83 -14.78
CA ASP A 73 16.23 0.14 -15.70
C ASP A 73 14.73 -0.13 -15.82
N HIS A 74 13.96 0.49 -14.92
CA HIS A 74 12.50 0.37 -14.88
C HIS A 74 11.85 1.63 -14.29
N PRO A 75 10.79 2.19 -14.92
CA PRO A 75 10.16 3.45 -14.48
C PRO A 75 9.61 3.45 -13.05
N TRP A 76 9.31 2.27 -12.51
CA TRP A 76 8.78 2.12 -11.14
C TRP A 76 9.88 1.97 -10.08
N VAL A 77 11.15 1.83 -10.49
CA VAL A 77 12.28 1.65 -9.57
C VAL A 77 12.89 3.01 -9.27
N GLN A 78 12.92 3.34 -7.98
CA GLN A 78 13.53 4.54 -7.43
C GLN A 78 14.92 4.23 -6.86
N ALA A 79 15.54 5.23 -6.23
CA ALA A 79 16.80 5.07 -5.52
C ALA A 79 16.79 3.85 -4.57
N GLN A 80 17.93 3.13 -4.53
CA GLN A 80 18.14 1.95 -3.69
C GLN A 80 17.20 0.76 -4.00
N GLY A 81 16.58 0.72 -5.18
CA GLY A 81 15.71 -0.40 -5.57
C GLY A 81 14.32 -0.36 -4.93
N ARG A 82 13.88 0.77 -4.36
CA ARG A 82 12.49 0.92 -3.92
C ARG A 82 11.56 0.96 -5.12
N VAL A 83 10.39 0.34 -5.00
CA VAL A 83 9.39 0.31 -6.07
C VAL A 83 8.20 1.18 -5.70
N TRP A 84 7.83 2.10 -6.59
CA TRP A 84 6.64 2.94 -6.44
C TRP A 84 5.97 3.21 -7.79
N HIS A 85 4.64 3.15 -7.79
CA HIS A 85 3.81 3.58 -8.90
C HIS A 85 2.38 3.90 -8.43
N ASP A 86 1.75 4.91 -9.03
CA ASP A 86 0.40 5.36 -8.64
C ASP A 86 -0.67 4.27 -8.76
N SER A 87 -0.49 3.29 -9.66
CA SER A 87 -1.42 2.16 -9.78
C SER A 87 -1.40 1.25 -8.55
N MET A 88 -0.28 1.17 -7.81
CA MET A 88 -0.18 0.39 -6.59
C MET A 88 -1.05 1.02 -5.49
N GLN A 89 -0.99 2.35 -5.36
CA GLN A 89 -1.80 3.11 -4.41
C GLN A 89 -3.29 3.02 -4.76
N LYS A 90 -3.66 3.19 -6.04
CA LYS A 90 -5.05 3.07 -6.50
C LYS A 90 -5.63 1.67 -6.26
N MET A 91 -4.86 0.61 -6.49
CA MET A 91 -5.32 -0.76 -6.21
C MET A 91 -5.46 -1.04 -4.71
N TYR A 92 -4.60 -0.43 -3.88
CA TYR A 92 -4.65 -0.64 -2.43
C TYR A 92 -5.93 -0.09 -1.80
N TYR A 93 -6.39 1.09 -2.24
CA TYR A 93 -7.60 1.72 -1.73
C TYR A 93 -8.91 1.11 -2.25
N GLN A 94 -8.86 0.10 -3.11
CA GLN A 94 -10.05 -0.65 -3.55
C GLN A 94 -10.56 -1.63 -2.49
N HIS A 95 -9.90 -1.73 -1.33
CA HIS A 95 -10.31 -2.56 -0.18
C HIS A 95 -10.55 -4.04 -0.51
N ASP A 96 -9.91 -4.52 -1.56
CA ASP A 96 -10.00 -5.91 -2.01
C ASP A 96 -9.35 -6.85 -0.98
N GLU A 97 -10.05 -7.94 -0.67
CA GLU A 97 -9.51 -9.00 0.18
C GLU A 97 -8.23 -9.60 -0.42
N LYS A 98 -8.11 -9.60 -1.75
CA LYS A 98 -6.99 -10.20 -2.50
C LYS A 98 -5.92 -9.20 -2.91
N VAL A 99 -5.91 -8.02 -2.29
CA VAL A 99 -5.06 -6.88 -2.69
C VAL A 99 -3.57 -7.24 -2.72
N LEU A 100 -3.08 -8.03 -1.75
CA LEU A 100 -1.67 -8.39 -1.66
C LEU A 100 -1.24 -9.32 -2.79
N ALA A 101 -2.08 -10.32 -3.13
CA ALA A 101 -1.84 -11.26 -4.22
C ALA A 101 -1.96 -10.59 -5.61
N LYS A 102 -2.86 -9.62 -5.76
CA LYS A 102 -2.98 -8.80 -6.97
C LYS A 102 -1.78 -7.86 -7.13
N LEU A 103 -1.37 -7.20 -6.06
CA LEU A 103 -0.18 -6.34 -6.02
C LEU A 103 1.07 -7.13 -6.45
N ALA A 104 1.31 -8.29 -5.84
CA ALA A 104 2.42 -9.15 -6.19
C ALA A 104 2.38 -9.60 -7.66
N GLY A 105 1.20 -9.97 -8.18
CA GLY A 105 1.06 -10.36 -9.58
C GLY A 105 1.38 -9.24 -10.56
N ASN A 106 0.85 -8.04 -10.30
CA ASN A 106 1.15 -6.86 -11.13
C ASN A 106 2.64 -6.51 -11.13
N LEU A 107 3.26 -6.57 -9.95
CA LEU A 107 4.70 -6.32 -9.82
C LEU A 107 5.53 -7.40 -10.53
N LEU A 108 5.21 -8.69 -10.34
CA LEU A 108 5.91 -9.78 -11.02
C LEU A 108 5.84 -9.62 -12.54
N GLY A 109 4.68 -9.26 -13.09
CA GLY A 109 4.51 -9.01 -14.52
C GLY A 109 5.28 -7.79 -15.02
N ALA A 110 5.30 -6.69 -14.26
CA ALA A 110 6.05 -5.50 -14.62
C ALA A 110 7.57 -5.75 -14.63
N PHE A 111 8.06 -6.54 -13.67
CA PHE A 111 9.48 -6.86 -13.54
C PHE A 111 9.96 -8.07 -14.34
N GLU A 112 9.08 -8.80 -15.03
CA GLU A 112 9.45 -9.94 -15.89
C GLU A 112 10.40 -9.52 -17.03
N LYS A 113 10.18 -8.31 -17.58
CA LYS A 113 10.92 -7.76 -18.73
C LYS A 113 11.92 -6.67 -18.37
N ALA A 114 12.10 -6.37 -17.08
CA ALA A 114 13.03 -5.34 -16.63
C ALA A 114 14.48 -5.66 -17.05
N LYS A 115 15.27 -4.61 -17.30
CA LYS A 115 16.68 -4.71 -17.73
C LYS A 115 17.60 -4.20 -16.61
N PRO A 116 18.86 -4.65 -16.54
CA PRO A 116 19.82 -4.05 -15.61
C PRO A 116 20.18 -2.63 -16.05
N ALA A 117 20.26 -1.71 -15.08
CA ALA A 117 20.76 -0.36 -15.34
C ALA A 117 22.30 -0.39 -15.44
N GLY A 118 22.83 -0.22 -16.66
CA GLY A 118 24.27 -0.18 -16.94
C GLY A 118 24.90 -1.57 -17.08
N ALA A 119 24.98 -2.10 -18.30
CA ALA A 119 25.64 -3.37 -18.58
C ALA A 119 27.09 -3.16 -19.03
N GLN A 120 28.04 -3.46 -18.15
CA GLN A 120 29.26 -4.20 -18.50
C GLN A 120 29.61 -5.05 -17.28
N TYR A 121 29.56 -6.38 -17.41
CA TYR A 121 30.67 -7.30 -17.14
C TYR A 121 30.31 -8.72 -17.63
N PRO A 122 31.29 -9.49 -18.10
CA PRO A 122 31.08 -10.80 -18.69
C PRO A 122 30.89 -11.90 -17.62
N VAL A 123 30.26 -12.97 -18.08
CA VAL A 123 30.06 -14.25 -17.39
C VAL A 123 31.39 -14.97 -17.17
N GLN A 124 31.64 -15.49 -15.96
CA GLN A 124 32.15 -16.86 -15.69
C GLN A 124 32.45 -17.13 -14.20
N GLY A 125 31.99 -18.30 -13.69
CA GLY A 125 32.81 -19.19 -12.84
C GLY A 125 32.75 -19.10 -11.29
N ALA A 126 31.84 -19.88 -10.70
CA ALA A 126 31.97 -20.76 -9.52
C ALA A 126 32.96 -20.50 -8.34
N LEU A 127 32.37 -20.59 -7.13
CA LEU A 127 32.86 -21.19 -5.86
C LEU A 127 34.09 -20.60 -5.14
N GLN A 128 33.89 -20.05 -3.92
CA GLN A 128 34.45 -20.61 -2.67
C GLN A 128 33.98 -19.86 -1.41
N ALA A 129 33.97 -20.61 -0.31
CA ALA A 129 33.49 -20.23 1.00
C ALA A 129 34.55 -19.55 1.88
N SER A 130 34.03 -18.94 2.96
CA SER A 130 34.66 -18.67 4.26
C SER A 130 35.52 -17.42 4.42
N GLY A 131 35.16 -16.63 5.44
CA GLY A 131 36.00 -15.56 6.01
C GLY A 131 35.21 -14.63 6.92
N ALA A 132 35.25 -14.87 8.22
CA ALA A 132 34.70 -13.99 9.26
C ALA A 132 35.67 -12.83 9.58
N HIS A 133 35.20 -11.57 9.50
CA HIS A 133 35.81 -10.38 10.11
C HIS A 133 34.73 -9.26 10.14
N HIS A 134 34.02 -8.97 11.24
CA HIS A 134 34.33 -8.07 12.37
C HIS A 134 34.44 -6.57 11.99
N GLN A 135 33.39 -5.80 12.38
CA GLN A 135 33.27 -4.33 12.61
C GLN A 135 33.26 -3.30 11.45
N PRO A 136 32.62 -2.12 11.61
CA PRO A 136 31.49 -1.74 12.48
C PRO A 136 30.28 -1.14 11.70
N GLN A 137 29.13 -1.10 12.38
CA GLN A 137 27.90 -0.46 11.92
C GLN A 137 28.12 1.00 11.49
N GLN A 138 27.83 1.31 10.23
CA GLN A 138 27.39 2.64 9.83
C GLN A 138 25.88 2.60 9.60
N GLN A 139 25.16 3.40 10.37
CA GLN A 139 23.73 3.68 10.17
C GLN A 139 23.51 4.23 8.75
N PRO A 140 22.53 3.73 7.98
CA PRO A 140 22.17 4.36 6.72
C PRO A 140 21.44 5.67 7.03
N GLN A 141 22.10 6.77 6.70
CA GLN A 141 21.54 8.11 6.69
C GLN A 141 20.25 8.16 5.85
N ARG A 142 19.22 8.79 6.41
CA ARG A 142 17.99 9.18 5.70
C ARG A 142 18.36 10.10 4.52
N SER A 143 18.10 9.69 3.29
CA SER A 143 18.05 10.60 2.15
C SER A 143 16.65 11.24 2.07
N ARG A 144 16.57 12.49 2.53
CA ARG A 144 15.49 13.44 2.25
C ARG A 144 15.56 13.83 0.77
N ALA A 145 14.43 13.80 0.09
CA ALA A 145 14.22 14.58 -1.12
C ALA A 145 14.10 16.06 -0.76
N ASP A 146 14.66 16.90 -1.62
CA ASP A 146 14.60 18.36 -1.65
C ASP A 146 14.95 19.06 -0.34
N SER A 147 16.23 18.99 -0.02
CA SER A 147 16.89 20.14 0.57
C SER A 147 18.16 20.30 -0.25
N GLU A 148 18.34 21.46 -0.88
CA GLU A 148 19.69 21.97 -1.02
C GLU A 148 20.31 21.82 0.37
N VAL A 149 21.15 20.80 0.55
CA VAL A 149 21.97 20.70 1.74
C VAL A 149 22.92 21.86 1.56
N SER A 150 22.50 23.01 2.08
CA SER A 150 23.38 24.11 2.38
C SER A 150 24.35 23.52 3.37
N THR A 151 25.42 22.91 2.84
CA THR A 151 26.63 22.62 3.57
C THR A 151 26.96 23.93 4.22
N VAL A 152 26.74 24.01 5.54
CA VAL A 152 27.14 25.16 6.34
C VAL A 152 28.59 25.41 5.92
N PRO A 153 28.94 26.58 5.35
CA PRO A 153 30.32 26.85 5.04
C PRO A 153 31.04 26.87 6.38
N THR A 154 31.79 25.80 6.67
CA THR A 154 32.73 25.78 7.77
C THR A 154 33.81 26.78 7.40
N PHE A 155 33.65 28.02 7.88
CA PHE A 155 34.66 29.06 7.71
C PHE A 155 35.74 28.80 8.75
N GLU A 156 36.66 27.88 8.43
CA GLU A 156 37.87 27.66 9.22
C GLU A 156 38.90 28.71 8.82
N LEU A 157 38.95 29.82 9.56
CA LEU A 157 40.14 30.66 9.60
C LEU A 157 41.26 29.84 10.23
N THR A 158 42.21 29.38 9.41
CA THR A 158 43.30 28.55 9.89
C THR A 158 44.34 29.38 10.63
N VAL A 159 45.07 28.75 11.55
CA VAL A 159 46.17 29.40 12.27
C VAL A 159 47.24 29.90 11.29
N GLU A 160 47.42 29.21 10.16
CA GLU A 160 48.29 29.62 9.07
C GLU A 160 47.84 30.92 8.38
N ASP A 161 46.53 31.14 8.22
CA ASP A 161 45.99 32.36 7.59
C ASP A 161 46.14 33.57 8.52
N VAL A 162 45.85 33.38 9.82
CA VAL A 162 46.07 34.39 10.85
C VAL A 162 47.56 34.73 10.96
N LYS A 163 48.44 33.72 10.90
CA LYS A 163 49.89 33.91 10.94
C LYS A 163 50.40 34.67 9.70
N ARG A 164 49.85 34.40 8.52
CA ARG A 164 50.19 35.12 7.28
C ARG A 164 49.82 36.59 7.37
N GLU A 165 48.69 36.91 7.99
CA GLU A 165 48.23 38.29 8.16
C GLU A 165 49.07 39.05 9.18
N ILE A 166 49.38 38.44 10.32
CA ILE A 166 50.20 39.04 11.38
C ILE A 166 51.64 39.29 10.90
N SER A 167 52.16 38.44 10.01
CA SER A 167 53.52 38.57 9.45
C SER A 167 53.69 39.76 8.50
N LYS A 168 52.60 40.44 8.10
CA LYS A 168 52.63 41.66 7.29
C LYS A 168 52.76 42.94 8.12
N LEU A 169 52.57 42.87 9.44
CA LEU A 169 52.66 44.02 10.34
C LEU A 169 54.10 44.32 10.76
N SER A 170 54.37 45.59 11.11
CA SER A 170 55.67 46.00 11.65
C SER A 170 55.86 45.52 13.09
N ASP A 171 57.11 45.42 13.55
CA ASP A 171 57.42 45.02 14.93
C ASP A 171 56.81 45.98 15.97
N GLU A 172 56.69 47.26 15.63
CA GLU A 172 56.11 48.30 16.48
C GLU A 172 54.57 48.14 16.60
N ASP A 173 53.92 47.79 15.48
CA ASP A 173 52.49 47.47 15.46
C ASP A 173 52.20 46.14 16.17
N LEU A 174 53.05 45.12 16.01
CA LEU A 174 52.92 43.83 16.69
C LEU A 174 53.06 43.99 18.21
N MET A 175 54.02 44.80 18.66
CA MET A 175 54.19 45.12 20.08
C MET A 175 52.98 45.89 20.62
N LYS A 176 52.39 46.77 19.81
CA LYS A 176 51.16 47.51 20.16
C LYS A 176 49.94 46.59 20.25
N LEU A 177 49.78 45.63 19.32
CA LEU A 177 48.72 44.61 19.38
C LEU A 177 48.85 43.71 20.61
N LEU A 178 50.08 43.40 21.04
CA LEU A 178 50.33 42.58 22.23
C LEU A 178 50.07 43.33 23.55
N THR A 179 50.27 44.65 23.55
CA THR A 179 50.25 45.48 24.77
C THR A 179 48.92 46.21 24.98
N ASP A 180 48.24 46.59 23.89
CA ASP A 180 46.98 47.33 23.91
C ASP A 180 45.81 46.44 23.44
N LYS A 181 44.96 46.08 24.41
CA LYS A 181 43.75 45.26 24.20
C LYS A 181 42.75 45.92 23.25
N GLU A 182 42.65 47.24 23.24
CA GLU A 182 41.74 47.97 22.34
C GLU A 182 42.30 48.06 20.91
N ALA A 183 43.62 48.16 20.76
CA ALA A 183 44.27 48.07 19.45
C ALA A 183 44.09 46.68 18.84
N TYR A 184 44.23 45.62 19.64
CA TYR A 184 43.95 44.25 19.23
C TYR A 184 42.49 44.04 18.80
N ALA A 185 41.53 44.54 19.59
CA ALA A 185 40.11 44.44 19.26
C ALA A 185 39.77 45.18 17.95
N ARG A 186 40.35 46.36 17.72
CA ARG A 186 40.18 47.11 16.47
C ARG A 186 40.81 46.38 15.27
N HIS A 187 41.96 45.76 15.45
CA HIS A 187 42.62 45.00 14.40
C HIS A 187 41.80 43.76 13.98
N ILE A 188 41.29 43.00 14.95
CA ILE A 188 40.39 41.86 14.68
C ILE A 188 39.09 42.30 14.02
N ALA A 189 38.50 43.41 14.49
CA ALA A 189 37.28 43.96 13.88
C ALA A 189 37.51 44.46 12.44
N GLY A 190 38.74 44.83 12.09
CA GLY A 190 39.16 45.24 10.75
C GLY A 190 39.49 44.09 9.80
N MET A 191 39.60 42.84 10.28
CA MET A 191 39.81 41.67 9.41
C MET A 191 38.56 41.43 8.56
N GLU A 192 38.73 41.56 7.24
CA GLU A 192 37.68 41.41 6.25
C GLU A 192 37.06 40.00 6.32
N GLU A 193 37.87 38.99 6.60
CA GLU A 193 37.48 37.59 6.73
C GLU A 193 36.51 37.37 7.92
N LEU A 194 36.74 38.01 9.07
CA LEU A 194 35.84 37.90 10.22
C LEU A 194 34.53 38.68 10.00
N SER A 195 34.60 39.85 9.35
CA SER A 195 33.41 40.62 9.00
C SER A 195 32.52 39.87 8.01
N ASN A 196 33.12 39.30 6.96
CA ASN A 196 32.43 38.48 5.96
C ASN A 196 31.84 37.21 6.58
N MET A 197 32.57 36.56 7.48
CA MET A 197 32.05 35.42 8.27
C MET A 197 30.85 35.85 9.13
N GLY A 198 30.93 36.99 9.81
CA GLY A 198 29.84 37.54 10.62
C GLY A 198 28.58 37.86 9.81
N MET A 199 28.72 38.39 8.59
CA MET A 199 27.60 38.62 7.67
C MET A 199 27.00 37.29 7.17
N SER A 200 27.84 36.32 6.79
CA SER A 200 27.40 35.00 6.35
C SER A 200 26.64 34.23 7.44
N ILE A 201 27.10 34.29 8.70
CA ILE A 201 26.40 33.70 9.84
C ILE A 201 25.02 34.35 10.02
N LYS A 202 24.92 35.67 9.95
CA LYS A 202 23.62 36.38 10.05
C LYS A 202 22.67 35.96 8.94
N GLU A 203 23.15 35.91 7.70
CA GLU A 203 22.37 35.45 6.55
C GLU A 203 21.90 34.00 6.73
N LEU A 204 22.76 33.13 7.26
CA LEU A 204 22.42 31.73 7.49
C LEU A 204 21.37 31.56 8.59
N VAL A 205 21.47 32.35 9.66
CA VAL A 205 20.46 32.39 10.73
C VAL A 205 19.11 32.86 10.18
N GLU A 206 19.10 33.89 9.34
CA GLU A 206 17.89 34.42 8.72
C GLU A 206 17.24 33.42 7.75
N LYS A 207 18.06 32.76 6.91
CA LYS A 207 17.62 31.67 6.03
C LYS A 207 17.05 30.49 6.82
N ASN A 208 17.71 30.09 7.91
CA ASN A 208 17.24 28.98 8.74
C ASN A 208 15.90 29.32 9.39
N ARG A 209 15.76 30.55 9.91
CA ARG A 209 14.49 31.04 10.47
C ARG A 209 13.37 31.03 9.43
N ALA A 210 13.61 31.59 8.24
CA ALA A 210 12.63 31.60 7.16
C ALA A 210 12.21 30.17 6.76
N LEU A 211 13.17 29.24 6.70
CA LEU A 211 12.91 27.83 6.42
C LEU A 211 12.07 27.16 7.53
N ALA A 212 12.35 27.47 8.79
CA ALA A 212 11.57 26.95 9.93
C ALA A 212 10.12 27.47 9.89
N GLU A 213 9.94 28.76 9.62
CA GLU A 213 8.61 29.39 9.47
C GLU A 213 7.84 28.77 8.29
N ALA A 214 8.47 28.61 7.13
CA ALA A 214 7.86 27.94 5.97
C ALA A 214 7.54 26.46 6.21
N SER A 215 8.37 25.77 7.00
CA SER A 215 8.13 24.37 7.38
C SER A 215 6.94 24.23 8.31
N LEU A 216 6.78 25.15 9.26
CA LEU A 216 5.64 25.20 10.16
C LEU A 216 4.34 25.47 9.39
N GLU A 217 4.38 26.40 8.44
CA GLU A 217 3.24 26.71 7.57
C GLU A 217 2.81 25.50 6.73
N LYS A 218 3.77 24.80 6.11
CA LYS A 218 3.47 23.54 5.39
C LYS A 218 2.87 22.48 6.32
N GLN A 219 3.33 22.39 7.56
CA GLN A 219 2.78 21.45 8.54
C GLN A 219 1.31 21.76 8.86
N ASN A 220 0.95 23.04 8.98
CA ASN A 220 -0.44 23.47 9.17
C ASN A 220 -1.30 23.09 7.95
N GLN A 221 -0.84 23.39 6.74
CA GLN A 221 -1.55 23.03 5.51
C GLN A 221 -1.77 21.51 5.38
N ILE A 222 -0.78 20.70 5.76
CA ILE A 222 -0.92 19.23 5.78
C ILE A 222 -2.00 18.80 6.79
N ALA A 223 -2.07 19.45 7.96
CA ALA A 223 -3.10 19.15 8.95
C ALA A 223 -4.51 19.49 8.43
N ASP A 224 -4.66 20.64 7.76
CA ASP A 224 -5.93 21.07 7.18
C ASP A 224 -6.41 20.12 6.08
N VAL A 225 -5.54 19.77 5.14
CA VAL A 225 -5.88 18.81 4.06
C VAL A 225 -6.24 17.44 4.64
N LYS A 226 -5.53 16.97 5.68
CA LYS A 226 -5.88 15.72 6.37
C LYS A 226 -7.26 15.80 7.01
N ASN A 227 -7.59 16.92 7.63
CA ASN A 227 -8.90 17.13 8.23
C ASN A 227 -10.00 17.14 7.16
N GLN A 228 -9.78 17.84 6.04
CA GLN A 228 -10.71 17.85 4.90
C GLN A 228 -10.94 16.44 4.35
N ILE A 229 -9.87 15.66 4.14
CA ILE A 229 -9.97 14.26 3.70
C ILE A 229 -10.78 13.43 4.71
N ALA A 230 -10.56 13.64 6.01
CA ALA A 230 -11.30 12.92 7.04
C ALA A 230 -12.80 13.24 6.99
N ILE A 231 -13.17 14.51 6.76
CA ILE A 231 -14.55 14.97 6.62
C ILE A 231 -15.20 14.38 5.36
N ILE A 232 -14.56 14.49 4.19
CA ILE A 232 -15.08 13.95 2.93
C ILE A 232 -15.30 12.43 3.06
N ARG A 233 -14.37 11.73 3.70
CA ARG A 233 -14.48 10.28 3.90
C ARG A 233 -15.63 9.90 4.82
N SER A 234 -15.89 10.67 5.87
CA SER A 234 -16.95 10.37 6.83
C SER A 234 -18.34 10.81 6.37
N THR A 235 -18.43 11.88 5.58
CA THR A 235 -19.71 12.46 5.14
C THR A 235 -20.11 11.94 3.77
N GLU A 236 -19.31 12.20 2.74
CA GLU A 236 -19.67 11.88 1.35
C GLU A 236 -19.44 10.40 1.03
N VAL A 237 -18.23 9.89 1.30
CA VAL A 237 -17.86 8.52 0.88
C VAL A 237 -18.66 7.48 1.65
N LEU A 238 -18.81 7.67 2.98
CA LEU A 238 -19.57 6.74 3.80
C LEU A 238 -21.06 6.72 3.41
N GLU A 239 -21.65 7.87 3.09
CA GLU A 239 -23.05 7.96 2.66
C GLU A 239 -23.27 7.23 1.33
N VAL A 240 -22.42 7.49 0.32
CA VAL A 240 -22.50 6.81 -0.98
C VAL A 240 -22.29 5.30 -0.83
N LYS A 241 -21.33 4.91 0.00
CA LYS A 241 -21.08 3.50 0.31
C LYS A 241 -22.30 2.81 0.93
N ASN A 242 -22.90 3.43 1.94
CA ASN A 242 -24.09 2.87 2.60
C ASN A 242 -25.27 2.74 1.61
N LYS A 243 -25.48 3.73 0.74
CA LYS A 243 -26.50 3.65 -0.32
C LYS A 243 -26.22 2.51 -1.30
N TYR A 244 -24.96 2.36 -1.73
CA TYR A 244 -24.56 1.27 -2.60
C TYR A 244 -24.77 -0.10 -1.95
N GLU A 245 -24.35 -0.27 -0.70
CA GLU A 245 -24.52 -1.54 0.03
C GLU A 245 -26.00 -1.90 0.22
N ALA A 246 -26.86 -0.91 0.52
CA ALA A 246 -28.30 -1.11 0.60
C ALA A 246 -28.88 -1.59 -0.75
N LEU A 247 -28.53 -0.92 -1.85
CA LEU A 247 -29.01 -1.26 -3.19
C LEU A 247 -28.47 -2.61 -3.67
N ALA A 248 -27.19 -2.92 -3.40
CA ALA A 248 -26.58 -4.20 -3.72
C ALA A 248 -27.25 -5.34 -2.94
N LYS A 249 -27.63 -5.11 -1.68
CA LYS A 249 -28.39 -6.09 -0.87
C LYS A 249 -29.77 -6.34 -1.47
N GLU A 250 -30.49 -5.28 -1.85
CA GLU A 250 -31.79 -5.40 -2.52
C GLU A 250 -31.68 -6.17 -3.84
N HIS A 251 -30.73 -5.78 -4.68
CA HIS A 251 -30.43 -6.47 -5.94
C HIS A 251 -30.13 -7.96 -5.73
N ASN A 252 -29.28 -8.31 -4.76
CA ASN A 252 -28.96 -9.70 -4.46
C ASN A 252 -30.17 -10.48 -3.93
N SER A 253 -31.05 -9.85 -3.15
CA SER A 253 -32.30 -10.47 -2.69
C SER A 253 -33.26 -10.73 -3.85
N ILE A 254 -33.34 -9.81 -4.81
CA ILE A 254 -34.14 -9.98 -6.03
C ILE A 254 -33.55 -11.14 -6.86
N LEU A 255 -32.25 -11.12 -7.13
CA LEU A 255 -31.57 -12.17 -7.88
C LEU A 255 -31.69 -13.55 -7.21
N SER A 256 -31.62 -13.63 -5.87
CA SER A 256 -31.81 -14.91 -5.18
C SER A 256 -33.25 -15.41 -5.33
N SER A 257 -34.24 -14.50 -5.32
CA SER A 257 -35.65 -14.87 -5.50
C SER A 257 -36.01 -15.27 -6.94
N ILE A 258 -35.30 -14.72 -7.93
CA ILE A 258 -35.50 -14.93 -9.37
C ILE A 258 -34.54 -16.01 -9.91
N ASN A 259 -33.63 -16.52 -9.07
CA ASN A 259 -32.72 -17.59 -9.47
C ASN A 259 -33.54 -18.77 -10.02
N VAL A 260 -33.18 -19.25 -11.20
CA VAL A 260 -33.83 -20.37 -11.91
C VAL A 260 -33.99 -21.57 -10.99
N ASN A 261 -33.01 -21.86 -10.13
CA ASN A 261 -33.11 -22.97 -9.17
C ASN A 261 -34.19 -22.72 -8.11
N THR A 262 -34.26 -21.52 -7.54
CA THR A 262 -35.29 -21.15 -6.57
C THR A 262 -36.68 -21.10 -7.21
N LEU A 263 -36.78 -20.68 -8.47
CA LEU A 263 -38.03 -20.73 -9.24
C LEU A 263 -38.45 -22.17 -9.57
N LYS A 264 -37.48 -23.04 -9.92
CA LYS A 264 -37.71 -24.48 -10.14
C LYS A 264 -38.21 -25.16 -8.85
N GLU A 265 -37.57 -24.91 -7.72
CA GLU A 265 -38.00 -25.44 -6.42
C GLU A 265 -39.42 -25.00 -6.09
N LYS A 266 -39.72 -23.70 -6.17
CA LYS A 266 -41.09 -23.19 -5.94
C LYS A 266 -42.12 -23.80 -6.90
N LEU A 267 -41.75 -24.01 -8.15
CA LEU A 267 -42.63 -24.62 -9.14
C LEU A 267 -42.84 -26.11 -8.88
N ALA A 268 -41.81 -26.82 -8.39
CA ALA A 268 -41.89 -28.21 -7.96
C ALA A 268 -42.77 -28.37 -6.72
N ASP A 269 -42.61 -27.51 -5.71
CA ASP A 269 -43.47 -27.47 -4.52
C ASP A 269 -44.93 -27.18 -4.89
N ALA A 270 -45.16 -26.23 -5.81
CA ALA A 270 -46.50 -25.92 -6.30
C ALA A 270 -47.11 -27.06 -7.12
N ALA A 271 -46.29 -27.86 -7.82
CA ALA A 271 -46.76 -29.08 -8.47
C ALA A 271 -47.11 -30.14 -7.42
N ALA A 272 -46.24 -30.39 -6.43
CA ALA A 272 -46.49 -31.34 -5.35
C ALA A 272 -47.75 -30.99 -4.53
N SER A 273 -47.98 -29.72 -4.21
CA SER A 273 -49.22 -29.24 -3.58
C SER A 273 -50.44 -29.57 -4.43
N ALA A 274 -50.33 -29.40 -5.76
CA ALA A 274 -51.44 -29.70 -6.63
C ALA A 274 -51.76 -31.19 -6.69
N ASP A 275 -50.73 -32.04 -6.68
CA ASP A 275 -50.89 -33.48 -6.60
C ASP A 275 -51.54 -33.91 -5.27
N GLY A 276 -51.04 -33.36 -4.15
CA GLY A 276 -51.59 -33.61 -2.81
C GLY A 276 -53.05 -33.19 -2.67
N GLU A 277 -53.43 -32.01 -3.17
CA GLU A 277 -54.83 -31.57 -3.20
C GLU A 277 -55.71 -32.53 -4.04
N SER A 278 -55.17 -33.09 -5.14
CA SER A 278 -55.91 -34.07 -5.94
C SER A 278 -56.07 -35.43 -5.23
N GLU A 279 -55.10 -35.81 -4.40
CA GLU A 279 -55.19 -36.98 -3.54
C GLU A 279 -56.18 -36.78 -2.40
N GLU A 280 -56.21 -35.59 -1.79
CA GLU A 280 -57.22 -35.21 -0.78
C GLU A 280 -58.64 -35.26 -1.37
N LEU A 281 -58.85 -34.74 -2.58
CA LEU A 281 -60.13 -34.87 -3.29
C LEU A 281 -60.54 -36.34 -3.49
N SER A 282 -59.57 -37.21 -3.78
CA SER A 282 -59.81 -38.64 -3.96
C SER A 282 -60.22 -39.33 -2.64
N GLN A 283 -59.59 -38.93 -1.53
CA GLN A 283 -59.97 -39.39 -0.18
C GLN A 283 -61.36 -38.91 0.21
N ARG A 284 -61.68 -37.63 -0.03
CA ARG A 284 -63.00 -37.04 0.22
C ARG A 284 -64.11 -37.76 -0.55
N LEU A 285 -63.85 -38.16 -1.79
CA LEU A 285 -64.79 -38.98 -2.57
C LEU A 285 -64.99 -40.37 -1.93
N GLY A 286 -63.91 -41.02 -1.50
CA GLY A 286 -63.97 -42.31 -0.80
C GLY A 286 -64.78 -42.26 0.50
N ASN A 287 -64.67 -41.16 1.23
CA ASN A 287 -65.46 -40.87 2.44
C ASN A 287 -66.88 -40.40 2.15
N LYS A 288 -67.25 -40.20 0.88
CA LYS A 288 -68.55 -39.65 0.42
C LYS A 288 -68.82 -38.22 0.91
N GLU A 289 -67.76 -37.44 1.12
CA GLU A 289 -67.81 -36.04 1.56
C GLU A 289 -68.00 -35.06 0.39
N ILE A 290 -67.87 -35.54 -0.84
CA ILE A 290 -68.04 -34.78 -2.09
C ILE A 290 -68.88 -35.61 -3.09
N SER A 291 -69.66 -34.94 -3.94
CA SER A 291 -70.38 -35.61 -5.04
C SER A 291 -69.43 -36.02 -6.15
N VAL A 292 -69.85 -36.99 -6.97
CA VAL A 292 -69.05 -37.46 -8.11
C VAL A 292 -68.85 -36.34 -9.13
N GLU A 293 -69.88 -35.53 -9.37
CA GLU A 293 -69.81 -34.42 -10.32
C GLU A 293 -68.85 -33.33 -9.87
N ALA A 294 -68.90 -32.94 -8.58
CA ALA A 294 -67.99 -31.94 -8.01
C ALA A 294 -66.55 -32.45 -7.94
N PHE A 295 -66.37 -33.73 -7.61
CA PHE A 295 -65.05 -34.38 -7.65
C PHE A 295 -64.44 -34.32 -9.05
N LEU A 296 -65.18 -34.72 -10.09
CA LEU A 296 -64.66 -34.73 -11.46
C LEU A 296 -64.25 -33.33 -11.91
N GLU A 297 -65.02 -32.30 -11.55
CA GLU A 297 -64.69 -30.92 -11.89
C GLU A 297 -63.43 -30.43 -11.17
N GLU A 298 -63.33 -30.60 -9.85
CA GLU A 298 -62.20 -30.12 -9.05
C GLU A 298 -60.92 -30.94 -9.31
N PHE A 299 -61.04 -32.27 -9.44
CA PHE A 299 -59.91 -33.16 -9.69
C PHE A 299 -59.28 -32.92 -11.07
N CYS A 300 -60.10 -32.77 -12.12
CA CYS A 300 -59.58 -32.48 -13.46
C CYS A 300 -58.85 -31.13 -13.49
N LYS A 301 -59.40 -30.08 -12.85
CA LYS A 301 -58.73 -28.77 -12.73
C LYS A 301 -57.38 -28.92 -12.03
N GLN A 302 -57.33 -29.67 -10.95
CA GLN A 302 -56.10 -29.83 -10.17
C GLN A 302 -55.02 -30.62 -10.91
N ARG A 303 -55.42 -31.71 -11.59
CA ARG A 303 -54.52 -32.51 -12.43
C ARG A 303 -54.02 -31.72 -13.65
N GLU A 304 -54.87 -30.89 -14.26
CA GLU A 304 -54.45 -30.00 -15.35
C GLU A 304 -53.36 -29.03 -14.89
N VAL A 305 -53.54 -28.40 -13.72
CA VAL A 305 -52.55 -27.50 -13.12
C VAL A 305 -51.24 -28.23 -12.79
N TYR A 306 -51.32 -29.41 -12.18
CA TYR A 306 -50.16 -30.27 -11.91
C TYR A 306 -49.36 -30.57 -13.19
N HIS A 307 -50.04 -31.09 -14.22
CA HIS A 307 -49.38 -31.49 -15.47
C HIS A 307 -48.76 -30.28 -16.20
N LYS A 308 -49.44 -29.13 -16.24
CA LYS A 308 -48.87 -27.89 -16.80
C LYS A 308 -47.58 -27.49 -16.08
N ARG A 309 -47.57 -27.52 -14.74
CA ARG A 309 -46.39 -27.19 -13.94
C ARG A 309 -45.24 -28.19 -14.16
N MET A 310 -45.55 -29.49 -14.24
CA MET A 310 -44.55 -30.52 -14.53
C MET A 310 -43.95 -30.40 -15.93
N MET A 311 -44.75 -30.07 -16.95
CA MET A 311 -44.23 -29.81 -18.30
C MET A 311 -43.25 -28.63 -18.30
N VAL A 312 -43.58 -27.56 -17.58
CA VAL A 312 -42.68 -26.40 -17.45
C VAL A 312 -41.39 -26.80 -16.71
N LEU A 313 -41.46 -27.56 -15.62
CA LEU A 313 -40.26 -28.07 -14.92
C LEU A 313 -39.35 -28.88 -15.83
N GLN A 314 -39.90 -29.84 -16.56
CA GLN A 314 -39.14 -30.67 -17.50
C GLN A 314 -38.50 -29.83 -18.61
N SER A 315 -39.20 -28.80 -19.10
CA SER A 315 -38.66 -27.89 -20.10
C SER A 315 -37.50 -27.02 -19.58
N LEU A 316 -37.43 -26.78 -18.27
CA LEU A 316 -36.36 -25.99 -17.65
C LEU A 316 -35.09 -26.84 -17.36
N ASP A 317 -35.16 -28.17 -17.44
CA ASP A 317 -34.04 -29.10 -17.23
C ASP A 317 -33.26 -29.43 -18.51
N HIS A 318 -33.75 -28.96 -19.66
CA HIS A 318 -33.13 -29.10 -20.99
C HIS A 318 -32.60 -27.76 -21.50
#